data_AF-Q72EC7-F1
#
_entry.id   AF-Q72EC7-F1
#
_cell.length_a   1.000
_cell.length_b   1.000
_cell.length_c   1.000
_cell.angle_alpha   90.00
_cell.angle_beta   90.00
_cell.angle_gamma   90.00
#
_symmetry.space_group_name_H-M   'P 1'
#
loop_
_entity.id
_entity.type
_entity.pdbx_description
1 polymer ?
#
loop_
_entity_poly.entity_id
_entity_poly.type
_entity_poly.pdbx_seq_one_letter_code
_entity_poly.pdbx_strand_id
1 'polypeptide(L)'
;MSHSPHPTTAQPPRATTRRRNAGNRAALAFCLCVGGGALTFLLLRDPALLAWSRAWPALVRPLGVMLLSLAAGLAAGLAIEGGGWAPMLARLASPVMRWGRLPEACGAAFTTAFLSAAAANSLLMEAYREGRITLREMRLGYLMGTGLPVFLLHLPTTFFIVTPLARGAGVTYLAINGLAALLRTVGVLVATRLTTMPHTAGEAPRTHHTPRTRTLRPFAERFRMRLTRLVLFTAPTYLLMYALHQGGVFDVLRNATAHWLTDGFLPVEAAGVLVFSVASEFSSGVAAAGALLAAGSLTTRETVLALIIGGIIATPLRAIRHQFPAHAGIFTPALGLSLLVQSQLLRIASVVVVTAAWLAFA
;
A
#
# COMPACT_ATOMS: atom_id res chain seq x y z
N MET A 1 18.79 -54.62 -31.39
CA MET A 1 17.87 -53.55 -31.85
C MET A 1 16.68 -53.53 -30.89
N SER A 2 16.68 -52.63 -29.91
CA SER A 2 15.56 -52.44 -28.99
C SER A 2 15.29 -50.93 -28.88
N HIS A 3 14.25 -50.47 -29.57
CA HIS A 3 13.80 -49.09 -29.52
C HIS A 3 13.08 -48.81 -28.21
N SER A 4 13.62 -47.88 -27.42
CA SER A 4 12.94 -47.26 -26.28
C SER A 4 12.10 -46.07 -26.78
N PRO A 5 10.83 -45.89 -26.37
CA PRO A 5 10.04 -44.74 -26.76
C PRO A 5 10.40 -43.51 -25.90
N HIS A 6 10.57 -42.36 -26.56
CA HIS A 6 10.74 -41.05 -25.92
C HIS A 6 9.51 -40.66 -25.07
N PRO A 7 9.68 -40.03 -23.89
CA PRO A 7 8.57 -39.44 -23.16
C PRO A 7 8.12 -38.14 -23.85
N THR A 8 6.85 -38.12 -24.25
CA THR A 8 6.16 -36.97 -24.83
C THR A 8 6.16 -35.80 -23.84
N THR A 9 6.73 -34.66 -24.25
CA THR A 9 6.66 -33.39 -23.54
C THR A 9 5.21 -32.93 -23.45
N ALA A 10 4.60 -33.07 -22.28
CA ALA A 10 3.27 -32.57 -21.99
C ALA A 10 3.24 -31.04 -22.13
N GLN A 11 2.64 -30.54 -23.23
CA GLN A 11 2.28 -29.12 -23.36
C GLN A 11 1.24 -28.77 -22.30
N PRO A 12 1.38 -27.65 -21.55
CA PRO A 12 0.35 -27.22 -20.62
C PRO A 12 -0.97 -26.91 -21.38
N PRO A 13 -2.14 -27.22 -20.80
CA PRO A 13 -3.41 -27.19 -21.51
C PRO A 13 -3.81 -25.76 -21.93
N ARG A 14 -3.97 -25.55 -23.24
CA ARG A 14 -4.35 -24.27 -23.90
C ARG A 14 -5.66 -23.62 -23.39
N ALA A 15 -6.48 -24.36 -22.64
CA ALA A 15 -7.76 -23.87 -22.12
C ALA A 15 -7.61 -22.85 -20.98
N THR A 16 -6.59 -22.97 -20.13
CA THR A 16 -6.38 -22.08 -18.97
C THR A 16 -5.90 -20.68 -19.40
N THR A 17 -5.08 -20.60 -20.44
CA THR A 17 -4.57 -19.35 -21.03
C THR A 17 -5.66 -18.55 -21.74
N ARG A 18 -6.60 -19.21 -22.43
CA ARG A 18 -7.71 -18.54 -23.13
C ARG A 18 -8.71 -17.91 -22.18
N ARG A 19 -9.07 -18.60 -21.08
CA ARG A 19 -9.94 -18.07 -20.00
C ARG A 19 -9.28 -16.90 -19.27
N ARG A 20 -7.98 -16.97 -18.99
CA ARG A 20 -7.20 -15.89 -18.35
C ARG A 20 -7.10 -14.64 -19.24
N ASN A 21 -6.95 -14.82 -20.54
CA ASN A 21 -6.92 -13.70 -21.50
C ASN A 21 -8.31 -13.06 -21.68
N ALA A 22 -9.40 -13.84 -21.66
CA ALA A 22 -10.76 -13.32 -21.68
C ALA A 22 -11.08 -12.50 -20.42
N GLY A 23 -10.71 -13.00 -19.22
CA GLY A 23 -10.88 -12.27 -17.97
C GLY A 23 -10.08 -10.95 -17.91
N ASN A 24 -8.86 -10.94 -18.45
CA ASN A 24 -8.08 -9.70 -18.59
C ASN A 24 -8.75 -8.70 -19.52
N ARG A 25 -9.30 -9.13 -20.66
CA ARG A 25 -9.99 -8.25 -21.63
C ARG A 25 -11.29 -7.67 -21.07
N ALA A 26 -12.05 -8.46 -20.31
CA ALA A 26 -13.24 -7.99 -19.61
C ALA A 26 -12.91 -6.96 -18.52
N ALA A 27 -11.87 -7.21 -17.71
CA ALA A 27 -11.40 -6.25 -16.71
C ALA A 27 -10.89 -4.94 -17.35
N LEU A 28 -10.21 -5.05 -18.50
CA LEU A 28 -9.77 -3.94 -19.35
C LEU A 28 -10.94 -3.07 -19.80
N ALA A 29 -11.96 -3.69 -20.39
CA ALA A 29 -13.15 -3.00 -20.87
C ALA A 29 -13.90 -2.33 -19.72
N PHE A 30 -14.07 -3.04 -18.59
CA PHE A 30 -14.69 -2.50 -17.39
C PHE A 30 -13.95 -1.26 -16.88
N CYS A 31 -12.62 -1.30 -16.77
CA CYS A 31 -11.84 -0.15 -16.32
C CYS A 31 -11.94 1.04 -17.27
N LEU A 32 -11.93 0.82 -18.59
CA LEU A 32 -12.12 1.89 -19.57
C LEU A 32 -13.54 2.49 -19.49
N CYS A 33 -14.57 1.67 -19.32
CA CYS A 33 -15.95 2.14 -19.12
C CYS A 33 -16.10 2.94 -17.82
N VAL A 34 -15.51 2.47 -16.71
CA VAL A 34 -15.52 3.18 -15.42
C VAL A 34 -14.76 4.50 -15.53
N GLY A 35 -13.59 4.50 -16.17
CA GLY A 35 -12.81 5.72 -16.38
C GLY A 35 -13.52 6.73 -17.28
N GLY A 36 -14.13 6.26 -18.38
CA GLY A 36 -14.94 7.07 -19.28
C GLY A 36 -16.16 7.65 -18.57
N GLY A 37 -16.93 6.83 -17.85
CA GLY A 37 -18.09 7.28 -17.08
C GLY A 37 -17.73 8.28 -15.98
N ALA A 38 -16.63 8.06 -15.26
CA ALA A 38 -16.13 8.99 -14.26
C ALA A 38 -15.71 10.32 -14.89
N LEU A 39 -15.03 10.30 -16.04
CA LEU A 39 -14.65 11.50 -16.78
C LEU A 39 -15.88 12.26 -17.30
N THR A 40 -16.87 11.56 -17.86
CA THR A 40 -18.13 12.15 -18.30
C THR A 40 -18.87 12.81 -17.13
N PHE A 41 -18.99 12.13 -15.99
CA PHE A 41 -19.58 12.70 -14.78
C PHE A 41 -18.86 13.97 -14.32
N LEU A 42 -17.53 13.96 -14.33
CA LEU A 42 -16.71 15.12 -13.95
C LEU A 42 -16.94 16.31 -14.88
N LEU A 43 -16.97 16.09 -16.19
CA LEU A 43 -17.19 17.14 -17.18
C LEU A 43 -18.62 17.69 -17.16
N LEU A 44 -19.61 16.86 -16.83
CA LEU A 44 -20.99 17.29 -16.63
C LEU A 44 -21.16 18.14 -15.37
N ARG A 45 -20.42 17.81 -14.30
CA ARG A 45 -20.55 18.46 -12.99
C ARG A 45 -19.71 19.73 -12.85
N ASP A 46 -18.53 19.78 -13.48
CA ASP A 46 -17.67 20.96 -13.52
C ASP A 46 -17.13 21.16 -14.95
N PRO A 47 -17.90 21.79 -15.85
CA PRO A 47 -17.50 22.00 -17.24
C PRO A 47 -16.27 22.89 -17.38
N ALA A 48 -15.89 23.63 -16.33
CA ALA A 48 -14.65 24.41 -16.33
C ALA A 48 -13.39 23.52 -16.37
N LEU A 49 -13.50 22.21 -16.09
CA LEU A 49 -12.44 21.23 -16.32
C LEU A 49 -12.14 21.00 -17.81
N LEU A 50 -12.96 21.49 -18.75
CA LEU A 50 -12.61 21.53 -20.18
C LEU A 50 -11.51 22.56 -20.47
N ALA A 51 -11.40 23.60 -19.65
CA ALA A 51 -10.35 24.59 -19.78
C ALA A 51 -9.02 24.02 -19.23
N TRP A 52 -7.97 24.05 -20.05
CA TRP A 52 -6.65 23.51 -19.70
C TRP A 52 -6.10 24.12 -18.40
N SER A 53 -6.39 25.40 -18.14
CA SER A 53 -5.96 26.12 -16.93
C SER A 53 -6.47 25.50 -15.63
N ARG A 54 -7.64 24.84 -15.63
CA ARG A 54 -8.16 24.09 -14.47
C ARG A 54 -7.86 22.60 -14.55
N ALA A 55 -7.93 22.01 -15.74
CA ALA A 55 -7.64 20.59 -15.95
C ALA A 55 -6.20 20.23 -15.53
N TRP A 56 -5.24 21.09 -15.86
CA TRP A 56 -3.83 20.85 -15.59
C TRP A 56 -3.51 20.71 -14.10
N PRO A 57 -3.78 21.71 -13.23
CA PRO A 57 -3.46 21.60 -11.81
C PRO A 57 -4.33 20.56 -11.08
N ALA A 58 -5.60 20.41 -11.45
CA ALA A 58 -6.55 19.60 -10.69
C ALA A 58 -6.51 18.11 -11.04
N LEU A 59 -6.27 17.77 -12.31
CA LEU A 59 -6.40 16.39 -12.80
C LEU A 59 -5.12 15.87 -13.47
N VAL A 60 -4.59 16.59 -14.45
CA VAL A 60 -3.52 16.08 -15.32
C VAL A 60 -2.17 16.02 -14.59
N ARG A 61 -1.77 17.10 -13.90
CA ARG A 61 -0.50 17.15 -13.18
C ARG A 61 -0.42 16.11 -12.05
N PRO A 62 -1.41 15.97 -11.15
CA PRO A 62 -1.33 14.96 -10.09
C PRO A 62 -1.31 13.53 -10.63
N LEU A 63 -2.15 13.22 -11.63
CA LEU A 63 -2.14 11.92 -12.28
C LEU A 63 -0.78 11.63 -12.95
N GLY A 64 -0.23 12.61 -13.67
CA GLY A 64 1.08 12.52 -14.31
C GLY A 64 2.19 12.25 -13.31
N VAL A 65 2.25 13.02 -12.21
CA VAL A 65 3.23 12.81 -11.13
C VAL A 65 3.08 11.40 -10.54
N MET A 66 1.86 10.97 -10.23
CA MET A 66 1.61 9.63 -9.67
C MET A 66 2.06 8.52 -10.63
N LEU A 67 1.72 8.62 -11.92
CA LEU A 67 2.14 7.64 -12.93
C LEU A 67 3.66 7.61 -13.11
N LEU A 68 4.32 8.77 -13.08
CA LEU A 68 5.78 8.88 -13.14
C LEU A 68 6.44 8.23 -11.91
N SER A 69 5.94 8.51 -10.70
CA SER A 69 6.44 7.89 -9.47
C SER A 69 6.25 6.37 -9.48
N LEU A 70 5.11 5.88 -9.96
CA LEU A 70 4.84 4.44 -10.11
C LEU A 70 5.72 3.79 -11.17
N ALA A 71 5.94 4.47 -12.30
CA ALA A 71 6.86 4.04 -13.34
C ALA A 71 8.30 3.95 -12.79
N ALA A 72 8.73 4.95 -12.00
CA ALA A 72 10.03 4.92 -11.34
C ALA A 72 10.14 3.76 -10.34
N GLY A 73 9.12 3.52 -9.52
CA GLY A 73 9.08 2.38 -8.60
C GLY A 73 9.11 1.03 -9.31
N LEU A 74 8.38 0.89 -10.42
CA LEU A 74 8.40 -0.29 -11.28
C LEU A 74 9.76 -0.49 -11.94
N ALA A 75 10.40 0.58 -12.42
CA ALA A 75 11.74 0.54 -12.99
C ALA A 75 12.78 0.14 -11.94
N ALA A 76 12.69 0.70 -10.73
CA ALA A 76 13.54 0.32 -9.60
C ALA A 76 13.36 -1.15 -9.22
N GLY A 77 12.11 -1.64 -9.14
CA GLY A 77 11.82 -3.05 -8.89
C GLY A 77 12.42 -3.97 -9.95
N LEU A 78 12.27 -3.63 -11.24
CA LEU A 78 12.88 -4.36 -12.34
C LEU A 78 14.41 -4.25 -12.37
N ALA A 79 14.99 -3.15 -11.90
CA ALA A 79 16.43 -2.97 -11.77
C ALA A 79 17.01 -3.80 -10.63
N ILE A 80 16.33 -3.88 -9.47
CA ILE A 80 16.69 -4.77 -8.35
C ILE A 80 16.61 -6.24 -8.78
N GLU A 81 15.56 -6.60 -9.53
CA GLU A 81 15.37 -7.94 -10.09
C GLU A 81 16.44 -8.28 -11.14
N GLY A 82 16.69 -7.38 -12.11
CA GLY A 82 17.64 -7.57 -13.20
C GLY A 82 19.11 -7.43 -12.80
N GLY A 83 19.39 -6.67 -11.73
CA GLY A 83 20.72 -6.49 -11.15
C GLY A 83 21.16 -7.66 -10.25
N GLY A 84 20.27 -8.61 -9.97
CA GLY A 84 20.58 -9.77 -9.12
C GLY A 84 20.67 -9.43 -7.63
N TRP A 85 20.07 -8.32 -7.19
CA TRP A 85 20.10 -7.90 -5.79
C TRP A 85 19.02 -8.59 -4.95
N ALA A 86 17.96 -9.11 -5.59
CA ALA A 86 16.88 -9.80 -4.89
C ALA A 86 17.34 -10.98 -4.00
N PRO A 87 18.28 -11.85 -4.41
CA PRO A 87 18.84 -12.88 -3.53
C PRO A 87 19.67 -12.31 -2.36
N MET A 88 20.42 -11.23 -2.56
CA MET A 88 21.16 -10.56 -1.48
C MET A 88 20.20 -9.96 -0.44
N LEU A 89 19.16 -9.28 -0.93
CA LEU A 89 18.09 -8.71 -0.12
C LEU A 89 17.31 -9.81 0.63
N ALA A 90 17.02 -10.94 -0.02
CA ALA A 90 16.41 -12.10 0.62
C ALA A 90 17.31 -12.71 1.70
N ARG A 91 18.64 -12.73 1.53
CA ARG A 91 19.59 -13.21 2.56
C ARG A 91 19.54 -12.35 3.82
N LEU A 92 19.40 -11.03 3.68
CA LEU A 92 19.28 -10.13 4.83
C LEU A 92 18.02 -10.42 5.67
N ALA A 93 16.90 -10.73 5.02
CA ALA A 93 15.67 -11.16 5.70
C ALA A 93 15.60 -12.67 5.98
N SER A 94 16.58 -13.46 5.54
CA SER A 94 16.58 -14.92 5.66
C SER A 94 16.30 -15.43 7.08
N PRO A 95 16.92 -14.91 8.17
CA PRO A 95 16.60 -15.42 9.51
C PRO A 95 15.13 -15.22 9.87
N VAL A 96 14.56 -14.07 9.51
CA VAL A 96 13.15 -13.74 9.75
C VAL A 96 12.25 -14.61 8.87
N MET A 97 12.55 -14.77 7.59
CA MET A 97 11.75 -15.59 6.66
C MET A 97 11.77 -17.06 7.03
N ARG A 98 12.93 -17.61 7.39
CA ARG A 98 13.08 -19.01 7.81
C ARG A 98 12.29 -19.30 9.07
N TRP A 99 12.34 -18.39 10.04
CA TRP A 99 11.52 -18.50 11.26
C TRP A 99 10.03 -18.45 10.95
N GLY A 100 9.61 -17.54 10.07
CA GLY A 100 8.22 -17.37 9.63
C GLY A 100 7.73 -18.40 8.62
N ARG A 101 8.59 -19.34 8.19
CA ARG A 101 8.33 -20.34 7.12
C ARG A 101 7.84 -19.71 5.81
N LEU A 102 8.36 -18.52 5.48
CA LEU A 102 8.00 -17.80 4.25
C LEU A 102 9.02 -18.05 3.13
N PRO A 103 8.58 -18.12 1.86
CA PRO A 103 9.47 -18.25 0.71
C PRO A 103 10.46 -17.09 0.58
N GLU A 104 11.60 -17.32 -0.07
CA GLU A 104 12.64 -16.30 -0.29
C GLU A 104 12.12 -15.06 -1.03
N ALA A 105 11.13 -15.24 -1.90
CA ALA A 105 10.47 -14.14 -2.61
C ALA A 105 9.82 -13.11 -1.66
N CYS A 106 9.24 -13.58 -0.55
CA CYS A 106 8.70 -12.71 0.50
C CYS A 106 9.82 -11.95 1.24
N GLY A 107 11.00 -12.56 1.39
CA GLY A 107 12.18 -11.92 1.99
C GLY A 107 12.72 -10.77 1.15
N ALA A 108 12.82 -10.96 -0.17
CA ALA A 108 13.21 -9.89 -1.11
C ALA A 108 12.23 -8.71 -1.08
N ALA A 109 10.92 -9.00 -1.04
CA ALA A 109 9.91 -7.97 -0.92
C ALA A 109 9.95 -7.25 0.44
N PHE A 110 10.11 -7.99 1.54
CA PHE A 110 10.19 -7.43 2.89
C PHE A 110 11.35 -6.44 3.05
N THR A 111 12.53 -6.81 2.59
CA THR A 111 13.71 -5.91 2.63
C THR A 111 13.58 -4.73 1.68
N THR A 112 12.99 -4.94 0.51
CA THR A 112 12.72 -3.85 -0.44
C THR A 112 11.71 -2.86 0.15
N ALA A 113 10.81 -3.28 1.04
CA ALA A 113 9.81 -2.39 1.65
C ALA A 113 10.40 -1.29 2.54
N PHE A 114 11.63 -1.47 3.05
CA PHE A 114 12.37 -0.41 3.78
C PHE A 114 12.83 0.73 2.85
N LEU A 115 12.91 0.46 1.54
CA LEU A 115 13.38 1.40 0.53
C LEU A 115 12.23 1.92 -0.33
N SER A 116 11.32 1.03 -0.71
CA SER A 116 10.17 1.34 -1.56
C SER A 116 9.05 0.32 -1.39
N ALA A 117 7.91 0.80 -0.86
CA ALA A 117 6.69 0.02 -0.77
C ALA A 117 6.19 -0.44 -2.15
N ALA A 118 6.30 0.42 -3.18
CA ALA A 118 5.83 0.11 -4.53
C ALA A 118 6.67 -1.00 -5.20
N ALA A 119 7.99 -0.97 -5.03
CA ALA A 119 8.88 -2.01 -5.55
C ALA A 119 8.66 -3.34 -4.83
N ALA A 120 8.51 -3.33 -3.50
CA ALA A 120 8.20 -4.53 -2.70
C ALA A 120 6.89 -5.20 -3.15
N ASN A 121 5.84 -4.39 -3.35
CA ASN A 121 4.54 -4.87 -3.83
C ASN A 121 4.63 -5.46 -5.24
N SER A 122 5.45 -4.86 -6.10
CA SER A 122 5.70 -5.38 -7.45
C SER A 122 6.43 -6.72 -7.42
N LEU A 123 7.41 -6.90 -6.53
CA LEU A 123 8.11 -8.19 -6.34
C LEU A 123 7.17 -9.29 -5.84
N LEU A 124 6.27 -8.99 -4.89
CA LEU A 124 5.25 -9.93 -4.42
C LEU A 124 4.29 -10.33 -5.53
N MET A 125 3.77 -9.36 -6.28
CA MET A 125 2.84 -9.63 -7.36
C MET A 125 3.52 -10.44 -8.47
N GLU A 126 4.78 -10.16 -8.78
CA GLU A 126 5.52 -10.92 -9.80
C GLU A 126 5.73 -12.37 -9.35
N ALA A 127 6.18 -12.58 -8.11
CA ALA A 127 6.34 -13.92 -7.55
C ALA A 127 5.03 -14.72 -7.56
N TYR A 128 3.90 -14.07 -7.27
CA TYR A 128 2.58 -14.70 -7.34
C TYR A 128 2.20 -15.07 -8.77
N ARG A 129 2.43 -14.18 -9.74
CA ARG A 129 2.10 -14.42 -11.16
C ARG A 129 2.96 -15.51 -11.80
N GLU A 130 4.20 -15.65 -11.35
CA GLU A 130 5.12 -16.71 -11.76
C GLU A 130 4.86 -18.04 -11.03
N GLY A 131 3.92 -18.08 -10.09
CA GLY A 131 3.61 -19.28 -9.31
C GLY A 131 4.66 -19.66 -8.28
N ARG A 132 5.59 -18.75 -7.95
CA ARG A 132 6.64 -18.96 -6.94
C ARG A 132 6.12 -18.83 -5.50
N ILE A 133 5.00 -18.13 -5.31
CA ILE A 133 4.31 -18.00 -4.04
C ILE A 133 2.80 -18.15 -4.24
N THR A 134 2.12 -18.64 -3.21
CA THR A 134 0.66 -18.72 -3.16
C THR A 134 0.02 -17.36 -2.87
N LEU A 135 -1.30 -17.25 -3.11
CA LEU A 135 -2.05 -16.04 -2.76
C LEU A 135 -1.98 -15.74 -1.26
N ARG A 136 -1.95 -16.79 -0.43
CA ARG A 136 -1.84 -16.67 1.03
C ARG A 136 -0.51 -16.07 1.44
N GLU A 137 0.59 -16.57 0.88
CA GLU A 137 1.94 -16.05 1.16
C GLU A 137 2.13 -14.64 0.63
N MET A 138 1.56 -14.32 -0.52
CA MET A 138 1.55 -12.95 -1.04
C MET A 138 0.81 -12.00 -0.08
N ARG A 139 -0.36 -12.38 0.44
CA ARG A 139 -1.10 -11.59 1.44
C ARG A 139 -0.30 -11.39 2.72
N LEU A 140 0.28 -12.46 3.26
CA LEU A 140 1.09 -12.39 4.49
C LEU A 140 2.37 -11.56 4.28
N GLY A 141 3.04 -11.74 3.15
CA GLY A 141 4.21 -10.94 2.76
C GLY A 141 3.89 -9.46 2.60
N TYR A 142 2.73 -9.13 2.01
CA TYR A 142 2.23 -7.76 1.91
C TYR A 142 1.98 -7.17 3.31
N LEU A 143 1.22 -7.86 4.16
CA LEU A 143 0.90 -7.38 5.51
C LEU A 143 2.15 -7.14 6.35
N MET A 144 3.11 -8.06 6.29
CA MET A 144 4.40 -7.93 6.96
C MET A 144 5.21 -6.74 6.42
N GLY A 145 5.24 -6.55 5.10
CA GLY A 145 5.92 -5.42 4.45
C GLY A 145 5.33 -4.06 4.82
N THR A 146 3.99 -3.95 4.92
CA THR A 146 3.31 -2.71 5.34
C THR A 146 3.54 -2.33 6.81
N GLY A 147 4.11 -3.25 7.59
CA GLY A 147 4.40 -3.13 9.02
C GLY A 147 5.53 -2.15 9.35
N LEU A 148 6.53 -2.66 10.05
CA LEU A 148 7.75 -1.97 10.46
C LEU A 148 8.55 -1.40 9.27
N PRO A 149 8.72 -2.11 8.13
CA PRO A 149 9.52 -1.58 7.02
C PRO A 149 8.98 -0.24 6.49
N VAL A 150 7.68 -0.19 6.18
CA VAL A 150 7.04 1.03 5.66
C VAL A 150 6.94 2.12 6.74
N PHE A 151 6.78 1.76 8.02
CA PHE A 151 6.85 2.75 9.10
C PHE A 151 8.22 3.44 9.13
N LEU A 152 9.31 2.66 9.09
CA LEU A 152 10.67 3.20 9.12
C LEU A 152 11.00 4.00 7.85
N LEU A 153 10.48 3.61 6.69
CA LEU A 153 10.58 4.38 5.45
C LEU A 153 10.00 5.81 5.60
N HIS A 154 8.88 5.95 6.30
CA HIS A 154 8.21 7.24 6.52
C HIS A 154 8.58 7.92 7.85
N LEU A 155 9.39 7.27 8.68
CA LEU A 155 9.77 7.78 9.99
C LEU A 155 10.50 9.12 9.90
N PRO A 156 11.52 9.31 9.03
CA PRO A 156 12.24 10.58 8.97
C PRO A 156 11.32 11.76 8.65
N THR A 157 10.49 11.63 7.60
CA THR A 157 9.58 12.70 7.19
C THR A 157 8.52 12.98 8.26
N THR A 158 7.98 11.93 8.88
CA THR A 158 6.98 12.09 9.95
C THR A 158 7.58 12.71 11.20
N PHE A 159 8.79 12.30 11.59
CA PHE A 159 9.51 12.83 12.76
C PHE A 159 9.77 14.34 12.62
N PHE A 160 10.30 14.78 11.48
CA PHE A 160 10.61 16.19 11.26
C PHE A 160 9.38 17.08 11.11
N ILE A 161 8.19 16.51 10.90
CA ILE A 161 6.93 17.25 10.93
C ILE A 161 6.36 17.25 12.36
N VAL A 162 6.22 16.07 12.95
CA VAL A 162 5.45 15.87 14.18
C VAL A 162 6.18 16.34 15.44
N THR A 163 7.48 16.07 15.54
CA THR A 163 8.24 16.38 16.75
C THR A 163 8.41 17.90 16.97
N PRO A 164 8.75 18.72 15.95
CA PRO A 164 8.86 20.17 16.16
C PRO A 164 7.54 20.85 16.47
N LEU A 165 6.44 20.37 15.87
CA LEU A 165 5.12 20.98 16.03
C LEU A 165 4.43 20.55 17.34
N ALA A 166 4.47 19.27 17.69
CA ALA A 166 3.75 18.72 18.84
C ALA A 166 4.66 18.41 20.05
N ARG A 167 5.95 18.75 20.00
CA ARG A 167 6.93 18.59 21.10
C ARG A 167 6.92 17.15 21.65
N GLY A 168 6.93 16.98 22.98
CA GLY A 168 6.93 15.67 23.64
C GLY A 168 5.70 14.80 23.32
N ALA A 169 4.54 15.40 23.03
CA ALA A 169 3.37 14.68 22.55
C ALA A 169 3.65 14.03 21.18
N GLY A 170 4.37 14.74 20.30
CA GLY A 170 4.78 14.22 18.99
C GLY A 170 5.69 13.00 19.08
N VAL A 171 6.66 13.01 19.98
CA VAL A 171 7.56 11.86 20.24
C VAL A 171 6.76 10.65 20.73
N THR A 172 5.85 10.87 21.67
CA THR A 172 5.00 9.81 22.24
C THR A 172 4.07 9.21 21.19
N TYR A 173 3.43 10.06 20.36
CA TYR A 173 2.63 9.62 19.22
C TYR A 173 3.43 8.72 18.27
N LEU A 174 4.67 9.11 17.97
CA LEU A 174 5.54 8.36 17.05
C LEU A 174 6.00 7.03 17.66
N ALA A 175 6.30 7.01 18.96
CA ALA A 175 6.64 5.80 19.70
C ALA A 175 5.49 4.80 19.72
N ILE A 176 4.26 5.26 19.97
CA ILE A 176 3.04 4.43 19.93
C ILE A 176 2.84 3.84 18.53
N ASN A 177 2.94 4.65 17.47
CA ASN A 177 2.78 4.16 16.10
C ASN A 177 3.91 3.20 15.69
N GLY A 178 5.14 3.44 16.16
CA GLY A 178 6.29 2.58 15.92
C GLY A 178 6.15 1.23 16.62
N LEU A 179 5.73 1.23 17.89
CA LEU A 179 5.47 0.01 18.64
C LEU A 179 4.28 -0.76 18.05
N ALA A 180 3.21 -0.07 17.60
CA ALA A 180 2.11 -0.69 16.87
C ALA A 180 2.58 -1.31 15.54
N ALA A 181 3.48 -0.64 14.81
CA ALA A 181 4.08 -1.16 13.58
C ALA A 181 4.95 -2.40 13.82
N LEU A 182 5.73 -2.41 14.91
CA LEU A 182 6.48 -3.58 15.34
C LEU A 182 5.53 -4.72 15.73
N LEU A 183 4.53 -4.44 16.58
CA LEU A 183 3.56 -5.42 17.05
C LEU A 183 2.85 -6.12 15.89
N ARG A 184 2.34 -5.39 14.90
CA ARG A 184 1.68 -6.02 13.74
C ARG A 184 2.64 -6.81 12.86
N THR A 185 3.90 -6.38 12.73
CA THR A 185 4.91 -7.11 11.94
C THR A 185 5.24 -8.44 12.61
N VAL A 186 5.50 -8.41 13.92
CA VAL A 186 5.77 -9.61 14.73
C VAL A 186 4.54 -10.50 14.76
N GLY A 187 3.34 -9.94 14.95
CA GLY A 187 2.08 -10.68 14.96
C GLY A 187 1.82 -11.41 13.64
N VAL A 188 2.05 -10.76 12.50
CA VAL A 188 1.95 -11.41 11.18
C VAL A 188 3.01 -12.51 11.04
N LEU A 189 4.24 -12.26 11.46
CA LEU A 189 5.32 -13.25 11.40
C LEU A 189 5.03 -14.49 12.28
N VAL A 190 4.47 -14.29 13.48
CA VAL A 190 4.00 -15.38 14.35
C VAL A 190 2.86 -16.13 13.66
N ALA A 191 1.89 -15.41 13.09
CA ALA A 191 0.79 -16.02 12.35
C ALA A 191 1.27 -16.83 11.13
N THR A 192 2.31 -16.38 10.42
CA THR A 192 2.89 -17.16 9.31
C THR A 192 3.53 -18.44 9.83
N ARG A 193 4.26 -18.38 10.95
CA ARG A 193 4.86 -19.57 11.56
C ARG A 193 3.82 -20.62 12.00
N LEU A 194 2.70 -20.16 12.56
CA LEU A 194 1.63 -21.04 13.04
C LEU A 194 0.78 -21.62 11.91
N THR A 195 0.59 -20.87 10.83
CA THR A 195 -0.40 -21.22 9.80
C THR A 195 0.19 -21.70 8.47
N THR A 196 1.46 -21.42 8.21
CA THR A 196 2.16 -21.91 7.03
C THR A 196 2.77 -23.29 7.35
N MET A 197 2.31 -24.31 6.62
CA MET A 197 2.96 -25.61 6.63
C MET A 197 4.40 -25.45 6.14
N PRO A 198 5.38 -26.18 6.70
CA PRO A 198 6.73 -26.18 6.17
C PRO A 198 6.67 -26.46 4.67
N HIS A 199 7.23 -25.56 3.85
CA HIS A 199 7.55 -25.93 2.48
C HIS A 199 8.49 -27.13 2.59
N THR A 200 8.04 -28.31 2.16
CA THR A 200 8.91 -29.45 1.94
C THR A 200 10.03 -28.94 1.04
N ALA A 201 11.27 -28.97 1.53
CA ALA A 201 12.44 -28.38 0.89
C ALA A 201 12.80 -29.00 -0.48
N GLY A 202 11.89 -29.78 -1.08
CA GLY A 202 12.03 -30.46 -2.37
C GLY A 202 11.06 -30.01 -3.47
N GLU A 203 10.11 -29.12 -3.23
CA GLU A 203 9.02 -28.86 -4.20
C GLU A 203 8.72 -27.37 -4.46
N ALA A 204 9.69 -26.49 -4.20
CA ALA A 204 9.79 -25.34 -5.08
C ALA A 204 10.27 -25.88 -6.43
N PRO A 205 9.60 -25.63 -7.57
CA PRO A 205 10.26 -25.80 -8.85
C PRO A 205 11.57 -25.03 -8.71
N ARG A 206 12.70 -25.72 -8.77
CA ARG A 206 13.99 -25.10 -9.04
C ARG A 206 13.86 -24.54 -10.45
N THR A 207 13.15 -23.43 -10.60
CA THR A 207 13.23 -22.62 -11.81
C THR A 207 14.66 -22.15 -11.80
N HIS A 208 15.45 -22.78 -12.67
CA HIS A 208 16.79 -22.36 -13.00
C HIS A 208 16.87 -20.85 -12.89
N HIS A 209 17.71 -20.35 -11.97
CA HIS A 209 18.38 -19.09 -12.20
C HIS A 209 19.18 -19.30 -13.48
N THR A 210 18.51 -19.16 -14.63
CA THR A 210 19.22 -18.90 -15.87
C THR A 210 19.95 -17.60 -15.60
N PRO A 211 21.29 -17.56 -15.68
CA PRO A 211 22.02 -16.31 -15.57
C PRO A 211 21.50 -15.45 -16.70
N ARG A 212 20.61 -14.51 -16.34
CA ARG A 212 19.87 -13.74 -17.32
C ARG A 212 20.89 -12.80 -17.94
N THR A 213 21.22 -13.05 -19.20
CA THR A 213 22.12 -12.22 -19.99
C THR A 213 21.74 -10.75 -19.80
N ARG A 214 22.73 -9.91 -19.52
CA ARG A 214 22.63 -8.44 -19.40
C ARG A 214 22.15 -7.83 -20.71
N THR A 215 20.88 -8.01 -21.04
CA THR A 215 20.25 -7.48 -22.24
C THR A 215 19.16 -6.52 -21.83
N LEU A 216 19.23 -5.28 -22.33
CA LEU A 216 18.28 -4.20 -22.02
C LEU A 216 16.94 -4.39 -22.75
N ARG A 217 16.91 -5.15 -23.86
CA ARG A 217 15.68 -5.46 -24.61
C ARG A 217 14.59 -6.15 -23.77
N PRO A 218 14.88 -7.25 -23.05
CA PRO A 218 13.87 -7.86 -22.18
C PRO A 218 13.47 -6.96 -21.00
N PHE A 219 14.29 -5.99 -20.59
CA PHE A 219 13.89 -5.00 -19.60
C PHE A 219 12.84 -4.04 -20.17
N ALA A 220 13.09 -3.45 -21.34
CA ALA A 220 12.18 -2.49 -21.96
C ALA A 220 10.82 -3.10 -22.30
N GLU A 221 10.77 -4.34 -22.80
CA GLU A 221 9.50 -5.02 -23.11
C GLU A 221 8.68 -5.32 -21.85
N ARG A 222 9.33 -5.82 -20.79
CA ARG A 222 8.67 -6.08 -19.49
C ARG A 222 8.21 -4.79 -18.84
N PHE A 223 9.04 -3.75 -18.87
CA PHE A 223 8.69 -2.43 -18.38
C PHE A 223 7.47 -1.87 -19.14
N ARG A 224 7.48 -1.87 -20.47
CA ARG A 224 6.36 -1.40 -21.29
C ARG A 224 5.07 -2.17 -20.99
N MET A 225 5.10 -3.49 -20.99
CA MET A 225 3.90 -4.31 -20.71
C MET A 225 3.33 -4.04 -19.31
N ARG A 226 4.20 -3.94 -18.29
CA ARG A 226 3.79 -3.67 -16.91
C ARG A 226 3.33 -2.22 -16.73
N LEU A 227 4.00 -1.26 -17.36
CA LEU A 227 3.62 0.15 -17.35
C LEU A 227 2.28 0.38 -18.04
N THR A 228 2.02 -0.23 -19.20
CA THR A 228 0.72 -0.15 -19.87
C THR A 228 -0.39 -0.64 -18.95
N ARG A 229 -0.20 -1.80 -18.31
CA ARG A 229 -1.17 -2.33 -17.34
C ARG A 229 -1.35 -1.39 -16.15
N LEU A 230 -0.25 -0.87 -15.60
CA LEU A 230 -0.26 0.04 -14.47
C LEU A 230 -1.05 1.31 -14.80
N VAL A 231 -0.76 1.98 -15.91
CA VAL A 231 -1.47 3.19 -16.37
C VAL A 231 -2.95 2.90 -16.57
N LEU A 232 -3.26 1.79 -17.24
CA LEU A 232 -4.61 1.40 -17.60
C LEU A 232 -5.51 1.09 -16.41
N PHE A 233 -4.98 0.60 -15.29
CA PHE A 233 -5.78 0.40 -14.07
C PHE A 233 -5.73 1.63 -13.16
N THR A 234 -4.57 2.29 -13.07
CA THR A 234 -4.36 3.42 -12.17
C THR A 234 -5.14 4.65 -12.63
N ALA A 235 -5.11 4.99 -13.93
CA ALA A 235 -5.75 6.20 -14.44
C ALA A 235 -7.28 6.17 -14.31
N PRO A 236 -7.99 5.09 -14.70
CA PRO A 236 -9.44 5.00 -14.46
C PRO A 236 -9.81 4.98 -12.97
N THR A 237 -9.02 4.30 -12.15
CA THR A 237 -9.25 4.26 -10.70
C THR A 237 -9.06 5.66 -10.10
N TYR A 238 -8.03 6.39 -10.52
CA TYR A 238 -7.81 7.77 -10.12
C TYR A 238 -8.97 8.69 -10.55
N LEU A 239 -9.40 8.59 -11.81
CA LEU A 239 -10.55 9.34 -12.31
C LEU A 239 -11.81 9.06 -11.50
N LEU A 240 -12.06 7.79 -11.17
CA LEU A 240 -13.16 7.39 -10.31
C LEU A 240 -13.03 8.00 -8.91
N MET A 241 -11.87 7.87 -8.26
CA MET A 241 -11.65 8.46 -6.92
C MET A 241 -11.79 9.98 -6.93
N TYR A 242 -11.34 10.64 -8.00
CA TYR A 242 -11.51 12.08 -8.18
C TYR A 242 -12.97 12.47 -8.42
N ALA A 243 -13.72 11.68 -9.21
CA ALA A 243 -15.16 11.83 -9.39
C ALA A 243 -15.94 11.67 -8.08
N LEU A 244 -15.62 10.66 -7.28
CA LEU A 244 -16.22 10.46 -5.95
C LEU A 244 -15.89 11.62 -4.99
N HIS A 245 -14.68 12.17 -5.09
CA HIS A 245 -14.32 13.36 -4.32
C HIS A 245 -15.12 14.57 -4.72
N GLN A 246 -15.18 14.86 -6.02
CA GLN A 246 -15.98 15.98 -6.50
C GLN A 246 -17.45 15.78 -6.16
N GLY A 247 -17.99 14.56 -6.26
CA GLY A 247 -19.35 14.21 -5.86
C GLY A 247 -19.65 14.32 -4.36
N GLY A 248 -18.69 14.71 -3.51
CA GLY A 248 -18.91 14.93 -2.07
C GLY A 248 -18.95 13.66 -1.23
N VAL A 249 -18.65 12.48 -1.78
CA VAL A 249 -18.72 11.20 -1.06
C VAL A 249 -17.79 11.18 0.16
N PHE A 250 -16.57 11.72 0.01
CA PHE A 250 -15.63 11.82 1.12
C PHE A 250 -16.03 12.91 2.14
N ASP A 251 -16.81 13.91 1.73
CA ASP A 251 -17.33 14.95 2.64
C ASP A 251 -18.45 14.38 3.53
N VAL A 252 -19.34 13.57 2.95
CA VAL A 252 -20.37 12.82 3.70
C VAL A 252 -19.72 11.87 4.71
N LEU A 253 -18.73 11.08 4.26
CA LEU A 253 -18.01 10.16 5.14
C LEU A 253 -17.28 10.90 6.28
N ARG A 254 -16.69 12.07 5.98
CA ARG A 254 -16.05 12.94 6.98
C ARG A 254 -17.07 13.43 8.01
N ASN A 255 -18.20 13.98 7.58
CA ASN A 255 -19.20 14.55 8.48
C ASN A 255 -19.85 13.49 9.38
N ALA A 256 -20.16 12.31 8.82
CA ALA A 256 -20.69 11.19 9.59
C ALA A 256 -19.70 10.75 10.69
N THR A 257 -18.41 10.75 10.38
CA THR A 257 -17.37 10.38 11.36
C THR A 257 -17.19 11.47 12.42
N ALA A 258 -17.23 12.76 12.05
CA ALA A 258 -17.08 13.86 12.99
C ALA A 258 -18.21 13.91 14.03
N HIS A 259 -19.45 13.70 13.61
CA HIS A 259 -20.62 13.72 14.49
C HIS A 259 -20.59 12.59 15.54
N TRP A 260 -20.10 11.41 15.16
CA TRP A 260 -20.03 10.25 16.06
C TRP A 260 -19.00 10.41 17.19
N LEU A 261 -17.98 11.26 17.04
CA LEU A 261 -16.91 11.43 18.04
C LEU A 261 -17.10 12.63 18.99
N THR A 262 -17.91 13.63 18.63
CA THR A 262 -18.19 14.79 19.49
C THR A 262 -19.07 14.46 20.69
N ASP A 263 -19.75 13.32 20.66
CA ASP A 263 -20.77 12.96 21.67
C ASP A 263 -20.23 12.26 22.94
N GLY A 264 -18.91 12.24 23.20
CA GLY A 264 -18.47 11.87 24.58
C GLY A 264 -17.02 11.48 24.89
N PHE A 265 -16.05 11.56 23.98
CA PHE A 265 -14.71 10.98 24.23
C PHE A 265 -13.51 11.95 24.28
N LEU A 266 -13.69 13.24 23.95
CA LEU A 266 -12.59 14.23 23.88
C LEU A 266 -13.06 15.64 24.29
N PRO A 267 -12.18 16.48 24.89
CA PRO A 267 -12.45 17.92 25.06
C PRO A 267 -12.79 18.60 23.73
N VAL A 268 -13.61 19.65 23.77
CA VAL A 268 -14.07 20.39 22.56
C VAL A 268 -12.88 20.94 21.76
N GLU A 269 -11.79 21.27 22.44
CA GLU A 269 -10.54 21.76 21.89
C GLU A 269 -9.82 20.71 21.03
N ALA A 270 -9.87 19.43 21.44
CA ALA A 270 -9.29 18.31 20.68
C ALA A 270 -10.11 17.99 19.41
N ALA A 271 -11.39 18.36 19.37
CA ALA A 271 -12.22 18.23 18.17
C ALA A 271 -11.70 19.13 17.03
N GLY A 272 -11.16 20.31 17.33
CA GLY A 272 -10.55 21.19 16.33
C GLY A 272 -9.35 20.53 15.63
N VAL A 273 -8.46 19.90 16.40
CA VAL A 273 -7.32 19.12 15.89
C VAL A 273 -7.77 17.98 14.99
N LEU A 274 -8.84 17.30 15.41
CA LEU A 274 -9.43 16.20 14.67
C LEU A 274 -9.99 16.67 13.33
N VAL A 275 -10.74 17.77 13.34
CA VAL A 275 -11.29 18.40 12.13
C VAL A 275 -10.15 18.78 11.19
N PHE A 276 -9.09 19.45 11.65
CA PHE A 276 -7.95 19.81 10.79
C PHE A 276 -7.19 18.59 10.24
N SER A 277 -6.98 17.56 11.07
CA SER A 277 -6.32 16.31 10.67
C SER A 277 -7.07 15.56 9.57
N VAL A 278 -8.40 15.67 9.59
CA VAL A 278 -9.30 15.02 8.62
C VAL A 278 -9.59 15.93 7.42
N ALA A 279 -9.61 17.26 7.58
CA ALA A 279 -10.02 18.23 6.57
C ALA A 279 -8.87 18.85 5.75
N SER A 280 -7.69 19.07 6.33
CA SER A 280 -6.70 20.04 5.81
C SER A 280 -5.27 19.50 5.64
N GLU A 281 -5.07 18.18 5.66
CA GLU A 281 -3.76 17.48 5.61
C GLU A 281 -3.12 17.19 6.97
N PHE A 282 -2.36 16.08 7.04
CA PHE A 282 -1.75 15.54 8.25
C PHE A 282 -0.94 16.60 9.03
N SER A 283 -0.15 17.41 8.34
CA SER A 283 0.69 18.45 8.95
C SER A 283 -0.14 19.58 9.59
N SER A 284 -1.28 19.93 9.00
CA SER A 284 -2.19 20.96 9.54
C SER A 284 -2.82 20.51 10.86
N GLY A 285 -3.27 19.25 10.92
CA GLY A 285 -3.77 18.65 12.16
C GLY A 285 -2.72 18.63 13.27
N VAL A 286 -1.49 18.23 12.95
CA VAL A 286 -0.38 18.22 13.89
C VAL A 286 -0.02 19.63 14.38
N ALA A 287 -0.03 20.63 13.50
CA ALA A 287 0.23 22.03 13.87
C ALA A 287 -0.86 22.57 14.81
N ALA A 288 -2.13 22.27 14.54
CA ALA A 288 -3.23 22.64 15.42
C ALA A 288 -3.10 22.01 16.81
N ALA A 289 -2.75 20.71 16.87
CA ALA A 289 -2.49 20.01 18.13
C ALA A 289 -1.35 20.67 18.91
N GLY A 290 -0.26 21.02 18.21
CA GLY A 290 0.89 21.73 18.77
C GLY A 290 0.55 23.11 19.31
N ALA A 291 -0.25 23.89 18.58
CA ALA A 291 -0.67 25.23 19.00
C ALA A 291 -1.54 25.18 20.26
N LEU A 292 -2.49 24.24 20.34
CA LEU A 292 -3.35 24.07 21.51
C LEU A 292 -2.58 23.55 22.74
N LEU A 293 -1.59 22.67 22.53
CA LEU A 293 -0.66 22.26 23.58
C LEU A 293 0.18 23.44 24.08
N ALA A 294 0.69 24.29 23.18
CA ALA A 294 1.48 25.46 23.53
C ALA A 294 0.65 26.54 24.26
N ALA A 295 -0.63 26.67 23.92
CA ALA A 295 -1.58 27.56 24.59
C ALA A 295 -2.06 27.02 25.95
N GLY A 296 -1.69 25.79 26.32
CA GLY A 296 -2.15 25.13 27.55
C GLY A 296 -3.60 24.66 27.50
N SER A 297 -4.28 24.76 26.35
CA SER A 297 -5.66 24.31 26.15
C SER A 297 -5.79 22.79 26.05
N LEU A 298 -4.71 22.10 25.66
CA LEU A 298 -4.62 20.65 25.69
C LEU A 298 -3.43 20.22 26.54
N THR A 299 -3.61 19.19 27.36
CA THR A 299 -2.51 18.49 28.02
C THR A 299 -1.70 17.68 27.01
N THR A 300 -0.49 17.25 27.40
CA THR A 300 0.33 16.35 26.56
C THR A 300 -0.42 15.05 26.26
N ARG A 301 -1.16 14.51 27.23
CA ARG A 301 -1.95 13.27 27.08
C ARG A 301 -3.07 13.45 26.06
N GLU A 302 -3.85 14.52 26.17
CA GLU A 302 -4.95 14.83 25.24
C GLU A 302 -4.42 15.13 23.84
N THR A 303 -3.27 15.81 23.73
CA THR A 303 -2.61 16.05 22.44
C THR A 303 -2.22 14.73 21.76
N VAL A 304 -1.61 13.79 22.50
CA VAL A 304 -1.28 12.45 21.97
C VAL A 304 -2.53 11.73 21.47
N LEU A 305 -3.60 11.73 22.26
CA LEU A 305 -4.87 11.09 21.89
C LEU A 305 -5.49 11.74 20.66
N ALA A 306 -5.52 13.06 20.57
CA ALA A 306 -6.03 13.79 19.42
C ALA A 306 -5.26 13.41 18.13
N LEU A 307 -3.93 13.32 18.20
CA LEU A 307 -3.10 12.89 17.07
C LEU A 307 -3.36 11.43 16.66
N ILE A 308 -3.51 10.52 17.63
CA ILE A 308 -3.81 9.10 17.36
C ILE A 308 -5.17 8.95 16.72
N ILE A 309 -6.20 9.56 17.29
CA ILE A 309 -7.58 9.49 16.80
C ILE A 309 -7.67 10.13 15.40
N GLY A 310 -7.05 11.30 15.22
CA GLY A 310 -6.90 11.91 13.89
C GLY A 310 -6.21 11.01 12.89
N GLY A 311 -5.17 10.28 13.33
CA GLY A 311 -4.47 9.29 12.52
C GLY A 311 -5.29 8.02 12.20
N ILE A 312 -6.16 7.57 13.10
CA ILE A 312 -7.05 6.42 12.90
C ILE A 312 -8.12 6.75 11.86
N ILE A 313 -8.67 7.96 11.89
CA ILE A 313 -9.73 8.39 10.98
C ILE A 313 -9.19 8.82 9.62
N ALA A 314 -8.18 9.69 9.62
CA ALA A 314 -7.70 10.28 8.36
C ALA A 314 -6.95 9.28 7.48
N THR A 315 -6.26 8.29 8.07
CA THR A 315 -5.39 7.40 7.31
C THR A 315 -6.14 6.45 6.37
N PRO A 316 -7.24 5.78 6.78
CA PRO A 316 -8.08 5.01 5.86
C PRO A 316 -8.62 5.84 4.70
N LEU A 317 -9.11 7.06 4.97
CA LEU A 317 -9.60 7.95 3.92
C LEU A 317 -8.48 8.33 2.93
N ARG A 318 -7.30 8.70 3.45
CA ARG A 318 -6.11 8.98 2.61
C ARG A 318 -5.66 7.75 1.83
N ALA A 319 -5.72 6.57 2.43
CA ALA A 319 -5.34 5.31 1.81
C ALA A 319 -6.27 5.00 0.62
N ILE A 320 -7.58 5.18 0.77
CA ILE A 320 -8.54 5.02 -0.33
C ILE A 320 -8.27 6.07 -1.43
N ARG A 321 -8.08 7.34 -1.07
CA ARG A 321 -7.88 8.40 -2.07
C ARG A 321 -6.55 8.27 -2.84
N HIS A 322 -5.47 7.95 -2.15
CA HIS A 322 -4.11 8.07 -2.72
C HIS A 322 -3.39 6.73 -2.91
N GLN A 323 -3.66 5.72 -2.09
CA GLN A 323 -2.97 4.42 -2.19
C GLN A 323 -3.75 3.43 -3.08
N PHE A 324 -5.08 3.50 -3.09
CA PHE A 324 -5.90 2.58 -3.90
C PHE A 324 -5.59 2.66 -5.40
N PRO A 325 -5.46 3.83 -6.05
CA PRO A 325 -5.12 3.90 -7.48
C PRO A 325 -3.81 3.18 -7.80
N ALA A 326 -2.77 3.42 -6.98
CA ALA A 326 -1.48 2.75 -7.10
C ALA A 326 -1.58 1.22 -6.92
N HIS A 327 -2.33 0.77 -5.90
CA HIS A 327 -2.53 -0.66 -5.64
C HIS A 327 -3.32 -1.37 -6.74
N ALA A 328 -4.33 -0.73 -7.30
CA ALA A 328 -5.10 -1.25 -8.43
C ALA A 328 -4.19 -1.49 -9.66
N GLY A 329 -3.20 -0.62 -9.88
CA GLY A 329 -2.17 -0.77 -10.90
C GLY A 329 -1.26 -2.00 -10.72
N ILE A 330 -0.95 -2.37 -9.47
CA ILE A 330 -0.03 -3.47 -9.15
C ILE A 330 -0.77 -4.82 -9.03
N PHE A 331 -1.77 -4.94 -8.15
CA PHE A 331 -2.33 -6.23 -7.74
C PHE A 331 -3.60 -6.67 -8.48
N THR A 332 -4.17 -5.84 -9.35
CA THR A 332 -5.60 -5.81 -9.77
C THR A 332 -6.50 -5.09 -8.76
N PRO A 333 -7.59 -4.42 -9.19
CA PRO A 333 -8.41 -3.59 -8.30
C PRO A 333 -9.00 -4.34 -7.10
N ALA A 334 -9.62 -5.51 -7.32
CA ALA A 334 -10.28 -6.26 -6.25
C ALA A 334 -9.29 -6.79 -5.21
N LEU A 335 -8.15 -7.34 -5.67
CA LEU A 335 -7.09 -7.82 -4.78
C LEU A 335 -6.42 -6.65 -4.05
N GLY A 336 -6.14 -5.55 -4.76
CA GLY A 336 -5.56 -4.34 -4.18
C GLY A 336 -6.45 -3.74 -3.09
N LEU A 337 -7.78 -3.70 -3.30
CA LEU A 337 -8.73 -3.25 -2.28
C LEU A 337 -8.74 -4.20 -1.07
N SER A 338 -8.81 -5.51 -1.31
CA SER A 338 -8.77 -6.52 -0.24
C SER A 338 -7.51 -6.39 0.62
N LEU A 339 -6.34 -6.24 -0.01
CA LEU A 339 -5.06 -6.05 0.69
C LEU A 339 -5.06 -4.75 1.49
N LEU A 340 -5.55 -3.66 0.90
CA LEU A 340 -5.62 -2.36 1.54
C LEU A 340 -6.52 -2.38 2.78
N VAL A 341 -7.71 -2.97 2.69
CA VAL A 341 -8.63 -3.10 3.83
C VAL A 341 -7.99 -3.94 4.94
N GLN A 342 -7.38 -5.09 4.59
CA GLN A 342 -6.71 -5.94 5.56
C GLN A 342 -5.56 -5.22 6.28
N SER A 343 -4.75 -4.42 5.56
CA SER A 343 -3.65 -3.67 6.17
C SER A 343 -4.16 -2.52 7.06
N GLN A 344 -5.23 -1.82 6.66
CA GLN A 344 -5.82 -0.77 7.48
C GLN A 344 -6.45 -1.32 8.76
N LEU A 345 -7.17 -2.45 8.69
CA LEU A 345 -7.75 -3.09 9.88
C LEU A 345 -6.66 -3.51 10.87
N LEU A 346 -5.60 -4.16 10.37
CA LEU A 346 -4.48 -4.58 11.21
C LEU A 346 -3.74 -3.37 11.81
N ARG A 347 -3.58 -2.28 11.05
CA ARG A 347 -3.01 -1.03 11.56
C ARG A 347 -3.88 -0.46 12.69
N ILE A 348 -5.19 -0.32 12.48
CA ILE A 348 -6.09 0.24 13.49
C ILE A 348 -6.07 -0.62 14.75
N ALA A 349 -6.21 -1.95 14.62
CA ALA A 349 -6.18 -2.87 15.74
C ALA A 349 -4.88 -2.76 16.55
N SER A 350 -3.72 -2.76 15.88
CA SER A 350 -2.43 -2.64 16.57
C SER A 350 -2.22 -1.28 17.24
N VAL A 351 -2.65 -0.18 16.62
CA VAL A 351 -2.60 1.15 17.25
C VAL A 351 -3.51 1.19 18.47
N VAL A 352 -4.76 0.73 18.38
CA VAL A 352 -5.70 0.69 19.50
C VAL A 352 -5.14 -0.12 20.67
N VAL A 353 -4.59 -1.31 20.41
CA VAL A 353 -3.98 -2.15 21.46
C VAL A 353 -2.83 -1.44 22.16
N VAL A 354 -1.92 -0.83 21.41
CA VAL A 354 -0.76 -0.13 21.99
C VAL A 354 -1.18 1.14 22.72
N THR A 355 -2.14 1.89 22.20
CA THR A 355 -2.69 3.09 22.86
C THR A 355 -3.40 2.72 24.15
N ALA A 356 -4.20 1.64 24.17
CA ALA A 356 -4.85 1.16 25.39
C ALA A 356 -3.84 0.74 26.45
N ALA A 357 -2.77 0.02 26.05
CA ALA A 357 -1.67 -0.31 26.95
C ALA A 357 -0.99 0.96 27.49
N TRP A 358 -0.67 1.91 26.62
CA TRP A 358 -0.07 3.18 27.04
C TRP A 358 -0.94 3.93 28.06
N LEU A 359 -2.25 4.02 27.84
CA LEU A 359 -3.19 4.66 28.77
C LEU A 359 -3.27 3.96 30.13
N ALA A 360 -3.04 2.64 30.19
CA ALA A 360 -3.03 1.90 31.45
C ALA A 360 -1.78 2.16 32.31
N PHE A 361 -0.68 2.59 31.69
CA PHE A 361 0.60 2.85 32.37
C PHE A 361 0.97 4.35 32.47
N ALA A 362 0.12 5.24 31.95
CA ALA A 362 0.32 6.69 31.90
C ALA A 362 -0.82 7.43 32.62
#